data_AF-A0A961T7C7-F1
#
_entry.id   AF-A0A961T7C7-F1
#
_cell.length_a   1.000
_cell.length_b   1.000
_cell.length_c   1.000
_cell.angle_alpha   90.00
_cell.angle_beta   90.00
_cell.angle_gamma   90.00
#
_symmetry.space_group_name_H-M   'P 1'
#
loop_
_entity.id
_entity.type
_entity.pdbx_description
1 polymer ?
#
loop_
_entity_poly.entity_id
_entity_poly.type
_entity_poly.pdbx_seq_one_letter_code
_entity_poly.pdbx_strand_id
1 'polypeptide(L)'
;MDLFVGFDPGGQNYCFGVCLLNAKGELRHQAVRSVKEAVSCIDAEPTAIGVDAPLWWSIGAGGGRKADNWIRTRYSIQSGTVQSVNSLRGAAVAQGFLIVDRVRATFPNVMVTEAHPKALLISLYGSQDAPDIWERFSSDFGLVGSPSNEHERDAAVAAVCAREGHYGRWKLDLSCDRFPEEQDPERHWIGPVRYFWPNA
;
A
#
# COMPACT_ATOMS: atom_id res chain seq x y z
N MET A 1 9.17 -17.59 9.72
CA MET A 1 8.20 -16.69 10.37
C MET A 1 7.69 -15.78 9.28
N ASP A 2 6.40 -15.44 9.29
CA ASP A 2 5.86 -14.56 8.25
C ASP A 2 6.45 -13.16 8.37
N LEU A 3 6.79 -12.59 7.21
CA LEU A 3 7.30 -11.24 7.05
C LEU A 3 6.43 -10.50 6.04
N PHE A 4 5.88 -9.37 6.45
CA PHE A 4 5.09 -8.48 5.62
C PHE A 4 5.87 -7.19 5.40
N VAL A 5 5.98 -6.73 4.15
CA VAL A 5 6.75 -5.51 3.84
C VAL A 5 5.84 -4.47 3.24
N GLY A 6 5.85 -3.27 3.79
CA GLY A 6 5.12 -2.14 3.27
C GLY A 6 6.05 -1.10 2.67
N PHE A 7 5.58 -0.47 1.60
CA PHE A 7 6.30 0.57 0.87
C PHE A 7 5.40 1.79 0.69
N ASP A 8 5.94 2.97 1.02
CA ASP A 8 5.40 4.27 0.59
C ASP A 8 6.39 4.90 -0.40
N PRO A 9 6.21 4.69 -1.72
CA PRO A 9 7.13 5.17 -2.73
C PRO A 9 7.05 6.71 -2.89
N GLY A 10 7.90 7.45 -2.17
CA GLY A 10 8.11 8.88 -2.39
C GLY A 10 9.37 9.23 -3.18
N GLY A 11 9.66 10.53 -3.27
CA GLY A 11 10.79 11.08 -4.05
C GLY A 11 12.11 11.17 -3.29
N GLN A 12 12.96 12.13 -3.70
CA GLN A 12 14.23 12.45 -3.02
C GLN A 12 13.99 12.91 -1.56
N ASN A 13 15.06 12.96 -0.76
CA ASN A 13 15.08 13.45 0.63
C ASN A 13 14.41 12.53 1.67
N TYR A 14 14.62 11.22 1.57
CA TYR A 14 14.07 10.25 2.54
C TYR A 14 12.54 10.27 2.58
N CYS A 15 11.92 10.30 1.40
CA CYS A 15 10.47 10.21 1.27
C CYS A 15 10.01 8.79 0.86
N PHE A 16 10.91 7.83 0.73
CA PHE A 16 10.53 6.45 0.44
C PHE A 16 10.39 5.69 1.76
N GLY A 17 9.17 5.52 2.25
CA GLY A 17 8.91 4.73 3.46
C GLY A 17 9.08 3.23 3.20
N VAL A 18 9.76 2.54 4.12
CA VAL A 18 9.87 1.08 4.13
C VAL A 18 9.54 0.58 5.53
N CYS A 19 8.70 -0.44 5.62
CA CYS A 19 8.37 -1.07 6.89
C CYS A 19 8.38 -2.60 6.75
N LEU A 20 9.12 -3.28 7.60
CA LEU A 20 9.09 -4.72 7.79
C LEU A 20 8.27 -5.01 9.05
N LEU A 21 7.21 -5.78 8.89
CA LEU A 21 6.29 -6.22 9.94
C LEU A 21 6.38 -7.73 10.07
N ASN A 22 6.80 -8.22 11.23
CA ASN A 22 6.82 -9.65 11.49
C ASN A 22 5.48 -10.17 12.06
N ALA A 23 5.32 -11.49 12.11
CA ALA A 23 4.15 -12.15 12.68
C ALA A 23 3.83 -11.79 14.15
N LYS A 24 4.78 -11.24 14.91
CA LYS A 24 4.58 -10.81 16.31
C LYS A 24 4.10 -9.36 16.43
N GLY A 25 3.99 -8.63 15.32
CA GLY A 25 3.62 -7.22 15.32
C GLY A 25 4.80 -6.26 15.41
N GLU A 26 6.03 -6.75 15.51
CA GLU A 26 7.21 -5.89 15.64
C GLU A 26 7.51 -5.19 14.31
N LEU A 27 7.69 -3.88 14.37
CA LEU A 27 7.99 -3.04 13.22
C LEU A 27 9.49 -2.74 13.14
N ARG A 28 10.05 -2.89 11.95
CA ARG A 28 11.33 -2.29 11.55
C ARG A 28 11.06 -1.36 10.39
N HIS A 29 11.16 -0.06 10.61
CA HIS A 29 10.86 0.94 9.60
C HIS A 29 12.02 1.90 9.41
N GLN A 30 12.12 2.44 8.21
CA GLN A 30 13.02 3.52 7.88
C GLN A 30 12.55 4.22 6.60
N ALA A 31 12.84 5.50 6.50
CA ALA A 31 12.76 6.21 5.23
C ALA A 31 14.08 6.12 4.46
N VAL A 32 14.00 5.81 3.17
CA VAL A 32 15.13 5.67 2.23
C VAL A 32 14.95 6.59 1.02
N ARG A 33 15.94 6.60 0.11
CA ARG A 33 15.98 7.56 -1.00
C ARG A 33 15.66 6.96 -2.37
N SER A 34 15.54 5.63 -2.46
CA SER A 34 15.33 4.96 -3.74
C SER A 34 14.75 3.55 -3.59
N VAL A 35 14.16 3.05 -4.67
CA VAL A 35 13.76 1.63 -4.82
C VAL A 35 14.92 0.69 -4.50
N LYS A 36 16.15 1.00 -4.94
CA LYS A 36 17.32 0.15 -4.69
C LYS A 36 17.60 0.00 -3.20
N GLU A 37 17.60 1.11 -2.47
CA GLU A 37 17.75 1.11 -1.02
C GLU A 37 16.59 0.36 -0.35
N ALA A 38 15.35 0.59 -0.81
CA ALA A 38 14.16 -0.08 -0.27
C ALA A 38 14.23 -1.61 -0.42
N VAL A 39 14.61 -2.12 -1.60
CA VAL A 39 14.81 -3.56 -1.82
C VAL A 39 15.91 -4.11 -0.91
N SER A 40 17.00 -3.36 -0.70
CA SER A 40 18.09 -3.82 0.18
C SER A 40 17.70 -3.93 1.66
N CYS A 41 16.55 -3.40 2.06
CA CYS A 41 16.02 -3.54 3.41
C CYS A 41 15.43 -4.93 3.69
N ILE A 42 15.07 -5.67 2.63
CA ILE A 42 14.42 -6.96 2.72
C ILE A 42 15.50 -8.01 3.00
N ASP A 43 15.54 -8.52 4.24
CA ASP A 43 16.56 -9.46 4.70
C ASP A 43 16.09 -10.93 4.77
N ALA A 44 14.81 -11.18 4.47
CA ALA A 44 14.23 -12.50 4.34
C ALA A 44 13.12 -12.49 3.28
N GLU A 45 12.72 -13.67 2.80
CA GLU A 45 11.62 -13.81 1.85
C GLU A 45 10.31 -13.27 2.46
N PRO A 46 9.69 -12.24 1.85
CA PRO A 46 8.43 -11.70 2.33
C PRO A 46 7.26 -12.63 1.97
N THR A 47 6.38 -12.85 2.94
CA THR A 47 5.10 -13.54 2.73
C THR A 47 4.19 -12.73 1.80
N ALA A 48 4.15 -11.41 2.00
CA ALA A 48 3.44 -10.48 1.14
C ALA A 48 3.99 -9.06 1.25
N ILE A 49 3.72 -8.24 0.24
CA ILE A 49 4.06 -6.83 0.25
C ILE A 49 2.84 -5.93 0.00
N GLY A 50 2.84 -4.77 0.64
CA GLY A 50 1.88 -3.69 0.43
C GLY A 50 2.57 -2.47 -0.17
N VAL A 51 1.93 -1.80 -1.13
CA VAL A 51 2.51 -0.62 -1.80
C VAL A 51 1.50 0.52 -1.83
N ASP A 52 1.87 1.68 -1.29
CA ASP A 52 1.11 2.93 -1.38
C ASP A 52 1.28 3.59 -2.76
N ALA A 53 0.75 2.93 -3.78
CA ALA A 53 0.73 3.45 -5.15
C ALA A 53 -0.34 2.71 -5.96
N PRO A 54 -0.95 3.36 -6.97
CA PRO A 54 -1.80 2.66 -7.91
C PRO A 54 -0.95 1.67 -8.73
N LEU A 55 -1.31 0.39 -8.68
CA LEU A 55 -0.53 -0.67 -9.32
C LEU A 55 -1.15 -1.19 -10.62
N TRP A 56 -2.30 -0.67 -11.04
CA TRP A 56 -2.85 -0.88 -12.39
C TRP A 56 -3.53 0.40 -12.85
N TRP A 57 -3.67 0.59 -14.17
CA TRP A 57 -4.09 1.87 -14.75
C TRP A 57 -5.35 1.74 -15.61
N SER A 58 -6.01 2.88 -15.82
CA SER A 58 -7.21 3.02 -16.65
C SER A 58 -6.92 3.91 -17.86
N ILE A 59 -7.40 3.52 -19.05
CA ILE A 59 -7.41 4.39 -20.23
C ILE A 59 -8.64 5.30 -20.30
N GLY A 60 -9.54 5.22 -19.31
CA GLY A 60 -10.70 6.09 -19.22
C GLY A 60 -10.35 7.55 -18.92
N ALA A 61 -11.36 8.43 -18.96
CA ALA A 61 -11.18 9.85 -18.72
C ALA A 61 -10.49 10.12 -17.37
N GLY A 62 -9.38 10.86 -17.40
CA GLY A 62 -8.60 11.21 -16.20
C GLY A 62 -7.88 10.05 -15.51
N GLY A 63 -7.88 8.85 -16.10
CA GLY A 63 -7.24 7.66 -15.52
C GLY A 63 -7.93 7.13 -14.26
N GLY A 64 -9.22 7.44 -14.08
CA GLY A 64 -9.99 6.98 -12.93
C GLY A 64 -10.25 5.48 -12.94
N ARG A 65 -10.07 4.83 -11.78
CA ARG A 65 -10.34 3.40 -11.56
C ARG A 65 -11.61 3.20 -10.75
N LYS A 66 -12.27 2.07 -10.94
CA LYS A 66 -13.48 1.69 -10.21
C LYS A 66 -13.22 1.56 -8.72
N ALA A 67 -12.09 0.96 -8.34
CA ALA A 67 -11.64 0.87 -6.95
C ALA A 67 -11.53 2.27 -6.29
N ASP A 68 -10.86 3.21 -6.94
CA ASP A 68 -10.69 4.57 -6.42
C ASP A 68 -12.02 5.31 -6.29
N ASN A 69 -12.91 5.14 -7.28
CA ASN A 69 -14.26 5.71 -7.26
C ASN A 69 -15.08 5.14 -6.09
N TRP A 70 -14.96 3.83 -5.84
CA TRP A 70 -15.63 3.17 -4.74
C TRP A 70 -15.16 3.77 -3.40
N ILE A 71 -13.86 3.89 -3.17
CA ILE A 71 -13.30 4.45 -1.93
C ILE A 71 -13.76 5.89 -1.72
N ARG A 72 -13.61 6.76 -2.74
CA ARG A 72 -14.03 8.17 -2.65
C ARG A 72 -15.50 8.30 -2.30
N THR A 73 -16.36 7.55 -2.98
CA THR A 73 -17.80 7.60 -2.78
C THR A 73 -18.19 7.06 -1.40
N ARG A 74 -17.62 5.92 -1.00
CA ARG A 74 -17.99 5.19 0.21
C ARG A 74 -17.63 5.94 1.50
N TYR A 75 -16.54 6.70 1.48
CA TYR A 75 -16.00 7.38 2.67
C TYR A 75 -15.99 8.91 2.52
N SER A 76 -16.63 9.45 1.48
CA SER A 76 -16.68 10.90 1.21
C SER A 76 -15.30 11.56 1.21
N ILE A 77 -14.29 10.85 0.69
CA ILE A 77 -12.90 11.32 0.68
C ILE A 77 -12.74 12.42 -0.38
N GLN A 78 -12.12 13.53 0.02
CA GLN A 78 -11.88 14.68 -0.86
C GLN A 78 -10.99 14.32 -2.06
N SER A 79 -11.19 15.05 -3.16
CA SER A 79 -10.31 14.98 -4.33
C SER A 79 -8.88 15.34 -3.92
N GLY A 80 -7.92 14.46 -4.20
CA GLY A 80 -6.51 14.66 -3.86
C GLY A 80 -5.94 13.67 -2.82
N THR A 81 -6.76 12.99 -2.02
CA THR A 81 -6.31 11.94 -1.09
C THR A 81 -6.20 10.57 -1.77
N VAL A 82 -7.21 10.22 -2.59
CA VAL A 82 -7.14 9.08 -3.52
C VAL A 82 -7.00 9.68 -4.91
N GLN A 83 -5.78 9.72 -5.41
CA GLN A 83 -5.43 10.38 -6.66
C GLN A 83 -5.53 9.40 -7.84
N SER A 84 -6.02 9.87 -8.99
CA SER A 84 -5.89 9.10 -10.22
C SER A 84 -4.44 9.10 -10.69
N VAL A 85 -4.06 8.10 -11.50
CA VAL A 85 -2.72 7.99 -12.08
C VAL A 85 -2.28 9.28 -12.77
N ASN A 86 -3.21 9.96 -13.48
CA ASN A 86 -2.93 11.21 -14.19
C ASN A 86 -2.76 12.44 -13.29
N SER A 87 -3.05 12.32 -11.99
CA SER A 87 -2.96 13.41 -11.01
C SER A 87 -1.88 13.18 -9.96
N LEU A 88 -1.26 11.99 -9.94
CA LEU A 88 -0.22 11.64 -8.98
C LEU A 88 1.12 12.28 -9.30
N ARG A 89 1.92 12.48 -8.25
CA ARG A 89 3.34 12.80 -8.41
C ARG A 89 4.01 11.62 -9.12
N GLY A 90 4.63 11.87 -10.28
CA GLY A 90 5.20 10.81 -11.13
C GLY A 90 6.19 9.87 -10.42
N ALA A 91 6.82 10.33 -9.33
CA ALA A 91 7.67 9.52 -8.49
C ALA A 91 6.94 8.33 -7.84
N ALA A 92 5.72 8.52 -7.32
CA ALA A 92 4.95 7.45 -6.67
C ALA A 92 4.49 6.40 -7.68
N VAL A 93 4.00 6.86 -8.84
CA VAL A 93 3.55 5.98 -9.95
C VAL A 93 4.72 5.14 -10.47
N ALA A 94 5.85 5.76 -10.79
CA ALA A 94 6.99 5.04 -11.36
C ALA A 94 7.65 4.12 -10.32
N GLN A 95 7.86 4.59 -9.09
CA GLN A 95 8.57 3.82 -8.07
C GLN A 95 7.71 2.69 -7.49
N GLY A 96 6.39 2.85 -7.40
CA GLY A 96 5.47 1.77 -7.03
C GLY A 96 5.57 0.57 -7.97
N PHE A 97 5.65 0.79 -9.28
CA PHE A 97 5.86 -0.28 -10.25
C PHE A 97 7.26 -0.90 -10.14
N LEU A 98 8.29 -0.06 -10.03
CA LEU A 98 9.67 -0.53 -9.95
C LEU A 98 9.93 -1.36 -8.69
N ILE A 99 9.33 -1.00 -7.53
CA ILE A 99 9.51 -1.81 -6.32
C ILE A 99 8.89 -3.20 -6.48
N VAL A 100 7.70 -3.31 -7.07
CA VAL A 100 7.05 -4.61 -7.34
C VAL A 100 7.90 -5.46 -8.29
N ASP A 101 8.34 -4.88 -9.41
CA ASP A 101 9.21 -5.56 -10.38
C ASP A 101 10.50 -6.07 -9.73
N ARG A 102 11.19 -5.23 -8.96
CA ARG A 102 12.46 -5.60 -8.31
C ARG A 102 12.29 -6.64 -7.21
N VAL A 103 11.23 -6.53 -6.39
CA VAL A 103 10.96 -7.55 -5.36
C VAL A 103 10.65 -8.89 -6.03
N ARG A 104 9.84 -8.91 -7.10
CA ARG A 104 9.51 -10.15 -7.82
C ARG A 104 10.65 -10.76 -8.61
N ALA A 105 11.62 -9.96 -9.04
CA ALA A 105 12.85 -10.49 -9.60
C ALA A 105 13.63 -11.38 -8.61
N THR A 106 13.44 -11.17 -7.30
CA THR A 106 14.03 -12.00 -6.22
C THR A 106 13.04 -13.00 -5.64
N PHE A 107 11.77 -12.63 -5.49
CA PHE A 107 10.70 -13.44 -4.88
C PHE A 107 9.49 -13.53 -5.82
N PRO A 108 9.53 -14.39 -6.86
CA PRO A 108 8.54 -14.37 -7.94
C PRO A 108 7.10 -14.59 -7.50
N ASN A 109 6.90 -15.33 -6.41
CA ASN A 109 5.58 -15.72 -5.91
C ASN A 109 5.05 -14.81 -4.79
N VAL A 110 5.73 -13.70 -4.49
CA VAL A 110 5.29 -12.78 -3.43
C VAL A 110 3.90 -12.22 -3.75
N MET A 111 3.01 -12.28 -2.77
CA MET A 111 1.70 -11.63 -2.87
C MET A 111 1.89 -10.12 -2.81
N VAL A 112 1.24 -9.40 -3.72
CA VAL A 112 1.30 -7.94 -3.78
C VAL A 112 -0.09 -7.38 -3.58
N THR A 113 -0.23 -6.45 -2.65
CA THR A 113 -1.44 -5.63 -2.51
C THR A 113 -1.10 -4.16 -2.69
N GLU A 114 -1.97 -3.45 -3.40
CA GLU A 114 -2.06 -2.01 -3.31
C GLU A 114 -2.58 -1.60 -1.92
N ALA A 115 -2.18 -0.41 -1.48
CA ALA A 115 -2.65 0.25 -0.27
C ALA A 115 -2.91 1.73 -0.54
N HIS A 116 -3.80 2.34 0.25
CA HIS A 116 -3.97 3.79 0.33
C HIS A 116 -4.06 4.17 1.82
N PRO A 117 -2.93 4.34 2.52
CA PRO A 117 -2.86 4.52 3.97
C PRO A 117 -3.75 5.65 4.50
N LYS A 118 -3.69 6.83 3.87
CA LYS A 118 -4.50 8.00 4.24
C LYS A 118 -6.00 7.72 4.14
N ALA A 119 -6.44 7.10 3.05
CA ALA A 119 -7.84 6.71 2.87
C ALA A 119 -8.28 5.61 3.84
N LEU A 120 -7.38 4.68 4.16
CA LEU A 120 -7.63 3.60 5.11
C LEU A 120 -7.77 4.11 6.55
N LEU A 121 -6.95 5.07 6.96
CA LEU A 121 -7.09 5.70 8.28
C LEU A 121 -8.42 6.45 8.40
N ILE A 122 -8.83 7.17 7.34
CA ILE A 122 -10.16 7.80 7.29
C ILE A 122 -11.27 6.75 7.35
N SER A 123 -11.17 5.62 6.65
CA SER A 123 -12.23 4.61 6.64
C SER A 123 -12.38 3.92 8.00
N LEU A 124 -11.27 3.64 8.69
CA LEU A 124 -11.27 2.97 10.00
C LEU A 124 -11.65 3.91 11.15
N TYR A 125 -11.21 5.17 11.10
CA TYR A 125 -11.25 6.06 12.26
C TYR A 125 -11.98 7.39 12.04
N GLY A 126 -12.45 7.64 10.82
CA GLY A 126 -13.11 8.88 10.42
C GLY A 126 -12.16 10.07 10.18
N SER A 127 -10.85 9.90 10.43
CA SER A 127 -9.83 10.93 10.21
C SER A 127 -8.45 10.29 10.06
N GLN A 128 -7.57 10.90 9.27
CA GLN A 128 -6.15 10.58 9.19
C GLN A 128 -5.26 11.46 10.08
N ASP A 129 -5.83 12.54 10.64
CA ASP A 129 -5.11 13.63 11.32
C ASP A 129 -5.38 13.65 12.83
N ALA A 130 -6.08 12.63 13.37
CA ALA A 130 -6.31 12.53 14.81
C ALA A 130 -4.95 12.35 15.54
N PRO A 131 -4.68 13.08 16.65
CA PRO A 131 -3.39 13.01 17.33
C PRO A 131 -3.02 11.60 17.83
N ASP A 132 -4.02 10.79 18.17
CA ASP A 132 -3.91 9.42 18.68
C ASP A 132 -4.07 8.36 17.58
N ILE A 133 -4.11 8.75 16.30
CA ILE A 133 -4.44 7.85 15.19
C ILE A 133 -3.50 6.64 15.12
N TRP A 134 -2.21 6.86 15.37
CA TRP A 134 -1.22 5.79 15.35
C TRP A 134 -1.38 4.86 16.56
N GLU A 135 -1.68 5.40 17.74
CA GLU A 135 -1.87 4.60 18.96
C GLU A 135 -3.09 3.67 18.81
N ARG A 136 -4.17 4.19 18.23
CA ARG A 136 -5.36 3.40 17.90
C ARG A 136 -5.05 2.32 16.85
N PHE A 137 -4.40 2.70 15.75
CA PHE A 137 -4.01 1.77 14.69
C PHE A 137 -3.07 0.66 15.19
N SER A 138 -2.02 1.03 15.92
CA SER A 138 -1.08 0.07 16.49
C SER A 138 -1.77 -0.87 17.50
N SER A 139 -2.68 -0.36 18.33
CA SER A 139 -3.46 -1.19 19.25
C SER A 139 -4.36 -2.18 18.50
N ASP A 140 -5.17 -1.72 17.54
CA ASP A 140 -6.13 -2.55 16.81
C ASP A 140 -5.44 -3.68 16.02
N PHE A 141 -4.24 -3.41 15.52
CA PHE A 141 -3.46 -4.34 14.69
C PHE A 141 -2.33 -5.03 15.45
N GLY A 142 -2.23 -4.84 16.77
CA GLY A 142 -1.23 -5.47 17.64
C GLY A 142 0.21 -5.15 17.24
N LEU A 143 0.50 -3.90 16.90
CA LEU A 143 1.82 -3.45 16.43
C LEU A 143 2.70 -3.00 17.60
N VAL A 144 3.99 -3.32 17.51
CA VAL A 144 5.02 -2.92 18.46
C VAL A 144 6.04 -2.04 17.75
N GLY A 145 6.09 -0.77 18.13
CA GLY A 145 6.95 0.26 17.52
C GLY A 145 6.14 1.47 17.06
N SER A 146 6.84 2.56 16.78
CA SER A 146 6.23 3.80 16.28
C SER A 146 7.06 4.39 15.14
N PRO A 147 6.48 4.56 13.94
CA PRO A 147 7.05 5.30 12.84
C PRO A 147 7.52 6.69 13.27
N SER A 148 8.61 7.16 12.66
CA SER A 148 9.21 8.45 13.00
C SER A 148 8.64 9.61 12.17
N ASN A 149 8.00 9.30 11.04
CA ASN A 149 7.46 10.27 10.08
C ASN A 149 6.27 9.68 9.30
N GLU A 150 5.62 10.50 8.48
CA GLU A 150 4.44 10.08 7.70
C GLU A 150 4.75 8.97 6.69
N HIS A 151 5.94 8.96 6.08
CA HIS A 151 6.31 7.96 5.08
C HIS A 151 6.50 6.57 5.71
N GLU A 152 7.17 6.52 6.86
CA GLU A 152 7.31 5.28 7.64
C GLU A 152 5.96 4.78 8.16
N ARG A 153 5.05 5.70 8.52
CA ARG A 153 3.69 5.36 8.94
C ARG A 153 2.89 4.77 7.78
N ASP A 154 2.90 5.43 6.64
CA ASP A 154 2.13 5.02 5.46
C ASP A 154 2.67 3.66 4.93
N ALA A 155 4.00 3.45 4.99
CA ALA A 155 4.61 2.14 4.76
C ALA A 155 4.17 1.09 5.79
N ALA A 156 4.11 1.41 7.09
CA ALA A 156 3.64 0.46 8.11
C ALA A 156 2.17 0.06 7.90
N VAL A 157 1.32 1.03 7.53
CA VAL A 157 -0.08 0.77 7.17
C VAL A 157 -0.16 -0.13 5.94
N ALA A 158 0.67 0.09 4.92
CA ALA A 158 0.74 -0.79 3.75
C ALA A 158 1.17 -2.22 4.11
N ALA A 159 2.11 -2.39 5.05
CA ALA A 159 2.51 -3.71 5.55
C ALA A 159 1.34 -4.43 6.26
N VAL A 160 0.52 -3.69 7.01
CA VAL A 160 -0.72 -4.22 7.62
C VAL A 160 -1.72 -4.63 6.54
N CYS A 161 -1.93 -3.85 5.47
CA CYS A 161 -2.80 -4.25 4.36
C CYS A 161 -2.38 -5.62 3.78
N ALA A 162 -1.07 -5.81 3.58
CA ALA A 162 -0.53 -7.07 3.09
C ALA A 162 -0.78 -8.23 4.06
N ARG A 163 -0.58 -8.00 5.36
CA ARG A 163 -0.84 -8.99 6.42
C ARG A 163 -2.31 -9.38 6.52
N GLU A 164 -3.19 -8.40 6.61
CA GLU A 164 -4.63 -8.64 6.79
C GLU A 164 -5.26 -9.27 5.55
N GLY A 165 -4.80 -8.90 4.36
CA GLY A 165 -5.15 -9.56 3.11
C GLY A 165 -4.65 -11.00 3.04
N HIS A 166 -3.37 -11.24 3.39
CA HIS A 166 -2.78 -12.58 3.38
C HIS A 166 -3.50 -13.54 4.33
N TYR A 167 -3.80 -13.09 5.55
CA TYR A 167 -4.54 -13.89 6.52
C TYR A 167 -6.05 -13.97 6.25
N GLY A 168 -6.54 -13.37 5.15
CA GLY A 168 -7.96 -13.43 4.76
C GLY A 168 -8.90 -12.71 5.74
N ARG A 169 -8.37 -11.83 6.58
CA ARG A 169 -9.16 -11.02 7.53
C ARG A 169 -9.86 -9.88 6.81
N TRP A 170 -9.21 -9.30 5.80
CA TRP A 170 -9.82 -8.37 4.87
C TRP A 170 -10.22 -9.11 3.60
N LYS A 171 -11.53 -9.35 3.46
CA LYS A 171 -12.08 -10.22 2.41
C LYS A 171 -12.45 -9.47 1.14
N LEU A 172 -12.60 -8.15 1.21
CA LEU A 172 -12.92 -7.33 0.05
C LEU A 172 -11.63 -7.08 -0.73
N ASP A 173 -11.59 -7.57 -1.97
CA ASP A 173 -10.53 -7.27 -2.93
C ASP A 173 -11.08 -6.33 -4.01
N LEU A 174 -10.67 -5.06 -3.94
CA LEU A 174 -11.12 -4.03 -4.87
C LEU A 174 -10.56 -4.21 -6.27
N SER A 175 -9.55 -5.07 -6.48
CA SER A 175 -9.02 -5.36 -7.81
C SER A 175 -9.91 -6.34 -8.60
N CYS A 176 -10.83 -7.03 -7.94
CA CYS A 176 -11.73 -7.99 -8.58
C CYS A 176 -12.84 -7.35 -9.44
N ASP A 177 -13.19 -6.09 -9.18
CA ASP A 177 -14.24 -5.37 -9.92
C ASP A 177 -13.70 -4.09 -10.54
N ARG A 178 -13.77 -4.01 -11.87
CA ARG A 178 -13.10 -2.97 -12.66
C ARG A 178 -13.93 -2.50 -13.85
N PHE A 179 -13.64 -1.31 -14.35
CA PHE A 179 -14.18 -0.86 -15.63
C PHE A 179 -13.50 -1.59 -16.81
N PRO A 180 -14.17 -1.70 -17.97
CA PRO A 180 -13.59 -2.30 -19.19
C PRO A 180 -12.29 -1.62 -19.65
N GLU A 181 -12.13 -0.33 -19.36
CA GLU A 181 -10.97 0.49 -19.72
C GLU A 181 -9.77 0.31 -18.77
N GLU A 182 -9.90 -0.50 -17.72
CA GLU A 182 -8.82 -0.77 -16.76
C GLU A 182 -7.97 -1.96 -17.19
N GLN A 183 -6.65 -1.82 -16.99
CA GLN A 183 -5.71 -2.94 -17.03
C GLN A 183 -6.19 -4.07 -16.12
N ASP A 184 -5.90 -5.31 -16.53
CA ASP A 184 -6.22 -6.49 -15.73
C ASP A 184 -5.15 -6.67 -14.63
N PRO A 185 -5.48 -6.40 -13.34
CA PRO A 185 -4.51 -6.52 -12.25
C PRO A 185 -4.01 -7.96 -12.07
N GLU A 186 -4.72 -8.97 -12.57
CA GLU A 186 -4.30 -10.37 -12.52
C GLU A 186 -3.28 -10.71 -13.61
N ARG A 187 -3.33 -10.04 -14.77
CA ARG A 187 -2.65 -10.50 -16.00
C ARG A 187 -1.68 -9.51 -16.61
N HIS A 188 -1.67 -8.25 -16.18
CA HIS A 188 -0.73 -7.27 -16.70
C HIS A 188 0.71 -7.53 -16.22
N TRP A 189 1.69 -6.79 -16.73
CA TRP A 189 3.11 -7.15 -16.60
C TRP A 189 3.69 -7.11 -15.18
N ILE A 190 3.04 -6.43 -14.22
CA ILE A 190 3.38 -6.53 -12.79
C ILE A 190 2.30 -7.27 -12.00
N GLY A 191 1.40 -7.99 -12.67
CA GLY A 191 0.41 -8.86 -12.04
C GLY A 191 1.02 -10.17 -11.51
N PRO A 192 0.32 -10.88 -10.61
CA PRO A 192 -1.00 -10.54 -10.07
C PRO A 192 -0.92 -9.46 -8.97
N VAL A 193 -1.89 -8.55 -8.91
CA VAL A 193 -2.01 -7.52 -7.88
C VAL A 193 -3.39 -7.57 -7.23
N ARG A 194 -3.41 -7.46 -5.90
CA ARG A 194 -4.62 -7.38 -5.09
C ARG A 194 -4.84 -5.96 -4.58
N TYR A 195 -6.04 -5.65 -4.14
CA TYR A 195 -6.31 -4.45 -3.37
C TYR A 195 -7.26 -4.76 -2.20
N PHE A 196 -6.68 -5.35 -1.15
CA PHE A 196 -7.45 -5.74 0.02
C PHE A 196 -7.92 -4.53 0.83
N TRP A 197 -9.17 -4.58 1.27
CA TRP A 197 -9.80 -3.52 2.06
C TRP A 197 -10.60 -4.11 3.24
N PRO A 198 -10.61 -3.45 4.41
CA PRO A 198 -11.44 -3.90 5.52
C PRO A 198 -12.93 -3.85 5.13
N ASN A 199 -13.67 -4.90 5.50
CA ASN A 199 -15.12 -4.83 5.44
C ASN A 199 -15.57 -3.87 6.55
N ALA A 200 -16.16 -2.75 6.15
CA ALA A 200 -16.90 -1.88 7.07
C ALA A 200 -18.19 -2.57 7.55
#